data_AF-A0A7Y0R2L0-F1
#
_entry.id   AF-A0A7Y0R2L0-F1
#
_cell.length_a   1.000
_cell.length_b   1.000
_cell.length_c   1.000
_cell.angle_alpha   90.00
_cell.angle_beta   90.00
_cell.angle_gamma   90.00
#
_symmetry.space_group_name_H-M   'P 1'
#
loop_
_entity.id
_entity.type
_entity.pdbx_description
1 polymer ?
#
loop_
_entity_poly.entity_id
_entity_poly.type
_entity_poly.pdbx_seq_one_letter_code
_entity_poly.pdbx_strand_id
1 'polypeptide(L)' 'MAITVNTNVAALVAQRHLTSATDMLNQSMERLSSGKRINSAKDDAAGLQISNRLQSQMR' A
#
# COMPACT_ATOMS: atom_id res chain seq x y z
N MET A 1 15.96 -31.63 -7.68
CA MET A 1 15.65 -30.29 -8.23
C MET A 1 14.80 -30.51 -9.47
N ALA A 2 13.51 -30.20 -9.42
CA ALA A 2 12.61 -30.37 -10.55
C ALA A 2 12.70 -29.13 -11.45
N ILE A 3 13.31 -29.27 -12.63
CA ILE A 3 13.24 -28.25 -13.69
C ILE A 3 11.81 -28.29 -14.23
N THR A 4 10.99 -27.33 -13.83
CA THR A 4 9.64 -27.12 -14.34
C THR A 4 9.75 -26.36 -15.66
N VAL A 5 9.76 -27.09 -16.78
CA VAL A 5 9.92 -26.55 -18.14
C VAL A 5 8.79 -25.55 -18.51
N ASN A 6 7.60 -25.72 -17.94
CA ASN A 6 6.42 -24.93 -18.28
C ASN A 6 6.11 -23.80 -17.27
N THR A 7 6.77 -23.76 -16.12
CA THR A 7 6.48 -22.76 -15.07
C THR A 7 7.77 -22.22 -14.49
N ASN A 8 8.12 -21.01 -14.89
CA ASN A 8 9.31 -20.33 -14.38
C ASN A 8 9.01 -19.73 -12.99
N VAL A 9 9.36 -20.49 -11.94
CA VAL A 9 9.16 -20.06 -10.54
C VAL A 9 9.93 -18.78 -10.22
N ALA A 10 11.12 -18.57 -10.79
CA ALA A 10 11.90 -17.35 -10.57
C ALA A 10 11.20 -16.12 -11.17
N ALA A 11 10.65 -16.25 -12.39
CA ALA A 11 9.83 -15.19 -13.01
C ALA A 11 8.54 -14.92 -12.21
N LEU A 12 7.89 -15.96 -11.69
CA LEU A 12 6.69 -15.80 -10.85
C LEU A 12 7.00 -15.06 -9.53
N VAL A 13 8.13 -15.39 -8.89
CA VAL A 13 8.59 -14.70 -7.68
C VAL A 13 8.96 -13.25 -7.99
N ALA A 14 9.71 -13.00 -9.08
CA ALA A 14 10.01 -11.65 -9.54
C ALA A 14 8.74 -10.85 -9.82
N GLN A 15 7.72 -11.46 -10.45
CA GLN A 15 6.45 -10.81 -10.71
C GLN A 15 5.69 -10.47 -9.42
N ARG A 16 5.68 -11.35 -8.41
CA ARG A 16 5.10 -11.05 -7.09
C ARG A 16 5.81 -9.89 -6.40
N HIS A 17 7.14 -9.85 -6.44
CA HIS A 17 7.91 -8.73 -5.90
C HIS A 17 7.63 -7.43 -6.67
N LEU A 18 7.50 -7.51 -7.99
CA LEU A 18 7.15 -6.35 -8.82
C LEU A 18 5.77 -5.81 -8.45
N THR A 19 4.74 -6.66 -8.34
CA THR A 19 3.40 -6.24 -7.91
C THR A 19 3.45 -5.56 -6.55
N SER A 20 4.17 -6.15 -5.58
CA SER A 20 4.33 -5.55 -4.25
C SER A 20 5.04 -4.20 -4.29
N ALA A 21 6.09 -4.06 -5.11
CA ALA A 21 6.79 -2.79 -5.30
C ALA A 21 5.92 -1.72 -5.96
N THR A 22 5.10 -2.10 -6.95
CA THR A 22 4.13 -1.21 -7.59
C THR A 22 3.06 -0.75 -6.62
N ASP A 23 2.55 -1.64 -5.75
CA ASP A 23 1.57 -1.27 -4.74
C ASP A 23 2.15 -0.28 -3.71
N MET A 24 3.39 -0.49 -3.26
CA MET A 24 4.09 0.44 -2.38
C MET A 24 4.36 1.80 -3.04
N LEU A 25 4.70 1.80 -4.33
CA LEU A 25 4.87 3.03 -5.11
C LEU A 25 3.55 3.81 -5.19
N ASN A 26 2.45 3.12 -5.52
CA ASN A 26 1.12 3.73 -5.60
C ASN A 26 0.70 4.35 -4.26
N GLN A 27 0.91 3.65 -3.14
CA GLN A 27 0.60 4.20 -1.81
C GLN A 27 1.48 5.41 -1.48
N SER A 28 2.76 5.39 -1.87
CA SER A 28 3.68 6.51 -1.66
C SER A 28 3.25 7.73 -2.49
N MET A 29 2.84 7.52 -3.73
CA MET A 29 2.29 8.57 -4.60
C MET A 29 0.99 9.14 -4.04
N GLU A 30 0.11 8.29 -3.52
CA GLU A 30 -1.15 8.72 -2.89
C GLU A 30 -0.91 9.62 -1.67
N ARG A 31 0.04 9.24 -0.80
CA ARG A 31 0.45 10.05 0.36
C ARG A 31 1.13 11.36 -0.05
N LEU A 32 1.96 11.32 -1.09
CA LEU A 32 2.62 12.51 -1.62
C LEU A 32 1.60 13.50 -2.19
N SER A 33 0.63 13.01 -2.97
CA SER A 33 -0.40 13.84 -3.58
C SER A 33 -1.40 14.41 -2.57
N SER A 34 -1.74 13.67 -1.52
CA SER A 34 -2.67 14.13 -0.49
C SER A 34 -2.00 14.97 0.61
N GLY A 35 -0.68 14.82 0.77
CA GLY A 35 0.08 15.34 1.90
C GLY A 35 -0.29 14.68 3.24
N LYS A 36 -1.14 13.65 3.25
CA LYS A 36 -1.63 12.96 4.45
C LYS A 36 -1.04 11.57 4.53
N ARG A 37 -0.57 11.21 5.72
CA ARG A 37 -0.07 9.86 6.02
C ARG A 37 -1.18 8.80 5.98
N ILE A 38 -2.39 9.19 6.42
CA ILE A 38 -3.59 8.34 6.47
C ILE A 38 -4.58 8.95 5.47
N ASN A 39 -4.80 8.27 4.35
CA ASN A 39 -5.73 8.71 3.31
C ASN A 39 -7.07 8.01 3.41
N SER A 40 -7.07 6.76 3.87
CA SER A 40 -8.28 5.95 3.98
C SER A 40 -8.39 5.24 5.33
N ALA A 41 -9.61 4.81 5.68
CA ALA A 41 -9.85 3.97 6.86
C ALA A 41 -9.17 2.59 6.74
N LYS A 42 -8.77 2.21 5.51
CA LYS A 42 -7.99 0.98 5.25
C LYS A 42 -6.54 1.13 5.69
N ASP A 43 -5.98 2.34 5.62
CA ASP A 43 -4.60 2.60 6.06
C ASP A 43 -4.48 2.61 7.59
N ASP A 44 -5.43 3.25 8.28
CA ASP A 44 -5.51 3.29 9.74
C ASP A 44 -6.90 3.81 10.19
N ALA A 45 -7.84 2.90 10.45
CA ALA A 45 -9.20 3.26 10.87
C ALA A 45 -9.22 4.03 12.20
N ALA A 46 -8.37 3.66 13.16
CA ALA A 46 -8.31 4.30 14.47
C ALA A 46 -7.66 5.69 14.38
N GLY A 47 -6.55 5.80 13.65
CA GLY A 47 -5.88 7.07 13.38
C GLY A 47 -6.77 8.04 12.61
N LEU A 48 -7.51 7.56 11.61
CA LEU A 48 -8.48 8.38 10.87
C LEU A 48 -9.60 8.90 11.79
N GLN A 49 -10.15 8.06 12.66
CA GLN A 49 -11.19 8.48 13.60
C GLN A 49 -10.68 9.54 14.59
N ILE A 50 -9.45 9.40 15.08
CA ILE A 50 -8.82 10.40 15.95
C ILE A 50 -8.58 11.69 15.19
N SER A 51 -8.04 11.64 13.97
CA SER A 51 -7.84 12.82 13.13
C SER A 51 -9.15 13.54 12.83
N ASN A 52 -10.23 12.81 12.53
CA ASN A 52 -11.56 13.40 12.31
C ASN A 52 -12.11 14.05 13.58
N ARG A 53 -11.92 13.42 14.76
CA ARG A 53 -12.33 14.00 16.05
C ARG A 53 -11.56 15.28 16.37
N LEU A 54 -10.24 15.27 16.20
CA LEU A 54 -9.39 16.45 16.40
C LEU A 54 -9.77 17.57 15.42
N GLN A 55 -10.04 17.23 14.15
CA GLN A 55 -10.51 18.20 13.16
C GLN A 55 -11.88 18.79 13.53
N SER A 56 -12.79 17.97 14.09
CA SER A 56 -14.08 18.46 14.59
C SER A 56 -13.97 19.33 15.83
N GLN A 57 -12.94 19.16 16.67
CA GLN A 57 -12.70 19.99 17.86
C GLN A 57 -12.02 21.33 17.52
N MET A 58 -11.25 21.38 16.42
CA MET A 58 -10.60 22.60 15.94
C MET A 58 -11.51 23.52 15.11
N ARG A 59 -12.68 23.03 14.68
CA ARG A 59 -13.68 23.82 13.96
C ARG A 59 -14.69 24.40 14.93
#